data_AF-A0A9D9H3B8-F1
#
_entry.id   AF-A0A9D9H3B8-F1
#
_cell.length_a   1.000
_cell.length_b   1.000
_cell.length_c   1.000
_cell.angle_alpha   90.00
_cell.angle_beta   90.00
_cell.angle_gamma   90.00
#
_symmetry.space_group_name_H-M   'P 1'
#
loop_
_entity.id
_entity.type
_entity.pdbx_description
1 polymer ?
#
loop_
_entity_poly.entity_id
_entity_poly.type
_entity_poly.pdbx_seq_one_letter_code
_entity_poly.pdbx_strand_id
1 'polypeptide(L)'
;GVDDTYSTCYAPMYCGITEIPLCFRVGNGHMAQYSPTSAFWLFNQVTNFAYSRYSDMIVDIQKVQSELETSFQAEVAKNDAKMKDETDPAKLIAFANQFSNAQAERMFNDWKKLSEYLLVKYIDGNVKKTDANGNFKTTPYGPDRIEMPDMPPYPESWYRKIVEDCGENIQVVE
;
A
#
# COMPACT_ATOMS: atom_id res chain seq x y z
N GLY A 1 -11.74 2.65 2.04
CA GLY A 1 -10.49 3.35 2.31
C GLY A 1 -10.51 3.94 3.70
N VAL A 2 -9.35 4.36 4.20
CA VAL A 2 -9.20 4.85 5.60
C VAL A 2 -8.78 6.31 5.73
N ASP A 3 -7.96 6.86 4.82
CA ASP A 3 -7.45 8.24 4.93
C ASP A 3 -7.19 8.88 3.55
N ASP A 4 -6.03 8.64 2.94
CA ASP A 4 -5.72 9.14 1.60
C ASP A 4 -6.52 8.40 0.53
N THR A 5 -7.42 9.12 -0.14
CA THR A 5 -8.32 8.52 -1.13
C THR A 5 -7.63 7.99 -2.39
N TYR A 6 -6.46 8.52 -2.74
CA TYR A 6 -5.75 8.16 -3.96
C TYR A 6 -4.81 6.97 -3.75
N SER A 7 -4.22 6.83 -2.57
CA SER A 7 -3.36 5.71 -2.16
C SER A 7 -4.02 4.79 -1.11
N THR A 8 -5.31 4.50 -1.25
CA THR A 8 -6.04 3.53 -0.40
C THR A 8 -6.58 2.34 -1.19
N CYS A 9 -7.20 1.38 -0.52
CA CYS A 9 -7.88 0.25 -1.14
C CYS A 9 -9.24 0.05 -0.47
N TYR A 10 -10.25 -0.28 -1.27
CA TYR A 10 -11.62 -0.49 -0.79
C TYR A 10 -11.93 -1.98 -0.65
N ALA A 11 -11.72 -2.53 0.56
CA ALA A 11 -12.17 -3.88 0.88
C ALA A 11 -13.72 -3.95 0.99
N PRO A 12 -14.36 -4.97 0.39
CA PRO A 12 -15.81 -5.10 0.39
C PRO A 12 -16.35 -5.52 1.77
N MET A 13 -17.38 -4.80 2.23
CA MET A 13 -18.10 -5.08 3.48
C MET A 13 -19.57 -5.33 3.17
N TYR A 14 -20.08 -6.50 3.54
CA TYR A 14 -21.52 -6.73 3.54
C TYR A 14 -22.16 -5.94 4.69
N CYS A 15 -23.30 -5.30 4.45
CA CYS A 15 -23.98 -4.48 5.47
C CYS A 15 -24.51 -5.29 6.67
N GLY A 16 -24.67 -6.62 6.52
CA GLY A 16 -25.21 -7.51 7.55
C GLY A 16 -24.18 -8.07 8.54
N ILE A 17 -22.93 -7.61 8.50
CA ILE A 17 -21.90 -8.09 9.44
C ILE A 17 -22.23 -7.71 10.89
N THR A 18 -21.90 -8.61 11.80
CA THR A 18 -21.95 -8.39 13.26
C THR A 18 -20.56 -8.40 13.90
N GLU A 19 -19.54 -8.79 13.13
CA GLU A 19 -18.15 -8.81 13.56
C GLU A 19 -17.33 -7.80 12.74
N ILE A 20 -16.64 -6.90 13.42
CA ILE A 20 -15.79 -5.90 12.77
C ILE A 20 -14.38 -6.48 12.56
N PRO A 21 -13.82 -6.42 11.34
CA PRO A 21 -12.46 -6.87 11.08
C PRO A 21 -11.45 -6.18 11.99
N LEU A 22 -10.47 -6.93 12.50
CA LEU A 22 -9.50 -6.42 13.49
C LEU A 22 -8.84 -5.12 13.02
N CYS A 23 -8.42 -5.06 11.76
CA CYS A 23 -7.72 -3.91 11.20
C CYS A 23 -8.54 -2.62 11.12
N PHE A 24 -9.88 -2.71 11.22
CA PHE A 24 -10.81 -1.57 11.26
C PHE A 24 -11.47 -1.37 12.62
N ARG A 25 -11.15 -2.21 13.61
CA ARG A 25 -11.86 -2.25 14.88
C ARG A 25 -11.55 -1.03 15.74
N VAL A 26 -12.58 -0.45 16.35
CA VAL A 26 -12.43 0.62 17.36
C VAL A 26 -11.56 0.12 18.51
N GLY A 27 -10.64 0.96 18.98
CA GLY A 27 -9.65 0.62 20.00
C GLY A 27 -8.37 0.00 19.45
N ASN A 28 -8.30 -0.28 18.14
CA ASN A 28 -7.07 -0.74 17.49
C ASN A 28 -6.16 0.45 17.08
N GLY A 29 -5.65 1.15 18.10
CA GLY A 29 -4.97 2.43 17.95
C GLY A 29 -5.94 3.62 17.89
N HIS A 30 -5.38 4.83 17.91
CA HIS A 30 -6.09 6.11 17.78
C HIS A 30 -5.07 7.18 17.36
N MET A 31 -5.49 8.41 17.05
CA MET A 31 -4.61 9.48 16.49
C MET A 31 -3.30 9.77 17.26
N ALA A 32 -3.20 9.38 18.53
CA ALA A 32 -2.02 9.61 19.37
C ALA A 32 -1.33 8.30 19.82
N GLN A 33 -1.78 7.14 19.34
CA GLN A 33 -1.19 5.85 19.65
C GLN A 33 -1.17 4.95 18.41
N TYR A 34 0.05 4.58 18.00
CA TYR A 34 0.28 3.63 16.92
C TYR A 34 -0.25 2.23 17.29
N SER A 35 -0.80 1.53 16.30
CA SER A 35 -1.06 0.10 16.38
C SER A 35 -0.53 -0.62 15.15
N PRO A 36 0.24 -1.71 15.31
CA PRO A 36 0.80 -2.48 14.19
C PRO A 36 -0.23 -3.33 13.46
N THR A 37 -1.46 -3.44 13.96
CA THR A 37 -2.55 -4.21 13.32
C THR A 37 -3.66 -3.30 12.79
N SER A 38 -3.47 -1.98 12.79
CA SER A 38 -4.47 -1.01 12.36
C SER A 38 -4.29 -0.65 10.88
N ALA A 39 -5.36 -0.78 10.09
CA ALA A 39 -5.35 -0.38 8.69
C ALA A 39 -5.10 1.13 8.56
N PHE A 40 -5.69 1.95 9.44
CA PHE A 40 -5.47 3.40 9.44
C PHE A 40 -3.97 3.74 9.48
N TRP A 41 -3.24 3.13 10.41
CA TRP A 41 -1.81 3.39 10.58
C TRP A 41 -0.95 2.80 9.47
N LEU A 42 -1.24 1.58 9.02
CA LEU A 42 -0.50 0.95 7.93
C LEU A 42 -0.64 1.72 6.61
N PHE A 43 -1.85 2.18 6.27
CA PHE A 43 -2.09 2.97 5.07
C PHE A 43 -1.43 4.35 5.16
N ASN A 44 -1.44 4.96 6.34
CA ASN A 44 -0.71 6.19 6.59
C ASN A 44 0.80 5.99 6.43
N GLN A 45 1.37 4.89 6.92
CA GLN A 45 2.79 4.59 6.75
C GLN A 45 3.17 4.51 5.27
N VAL A 46 2.40 3.78 4.46
CA VAL A 46 2.64 3.67 3.01
C VAL A 46 2.53 5.04 2.34
N THR A 47 1.47 5.77 2.63
CA THR A 47 1.19 7.05 1.97
C THR A 47 2.19 8.14 2.35
N ASN A 48 2.54 8.26 3.64
CA ASN A 48 3.54 9.22 4.10
C ASN A 48 4.91 8.94 3.49
N PHE A 49 5.25 7.66 3.29
CA PHE A 49 6.49 7.32 2.59
C PHE A 49 6.41 7.71 1.10
N ALA A 50 5.28 7.44 0.45
CA ALA A 50 5.04 7.82 -0.94
C ALA A 50 5.18 9.32 -1.19
N TYR A 51 4.78 10.20 -0.25
CA TYR A 51 4.92 11.65 -0.43
C TYR A 51 6.35 12.11 -0.73
N SER A 52 7.37 11.38 -0.25
CA SER A 52 8.77 11.72 -0.53
C SER A 52 9.16 11.56 -2.00
N ARG A 53 8.54 10.61 -2.71
CA ARG A 53 8.82 10.26 -4.11
C ARG A 53 7.55 9.79 -4.81
N TYR A 54 6.55 10.65 -4.81
CA TYR A 54 5.19 10.25 -5.19
C TYR A 54 5.09 9.68 -6.59
N SER A 55 5.75 10.32 -7.57
CA SER A 55 5.79 9.84 -8.96
C SER A 55 6.30 8.41 -9.11
N ASP A 56 7.22 8.01 -8.23
CA ASP A 56 7.89 6.71 -8.32
C ASP A 56 7.11 5.67 -7.53
N MET A 57 6.64 5.98 -6.33
CA MET A 57 6.00 4.98 -5.46
C MET A 57 4.54 4.73 -5.83
N ILE A 58 3.84 5.74 -6.37
CA ILE A 58 2.40 5.63 -6.65
C ILE A 58 2.08 4.55 -7.68
N VAL A 59 2.98 4.28 -8.63
CA VAL A 59 2.76 3.26 -9.67
C VAL A 59 2.73 1.85 -9.07
N ASP A 60 3.58 1.56 -8.08
CA ASP A 60 3.58 0.27 -7.38
C ASP A 60 2.36 0.14 -6.44
N ILE A 61 1.97 1.24 -5.79
CA ILE A 61 0.77 1.28 -4.93
C ILE A 61 -0.49 1.01 -5.76
N GLN A 62 -0.66 1.72 -6.88
CA GLN A 62 -1.84 1.57 -7.75
C GLN A 62 -1.93 0.19 -8.40
N LYS A 63 -0.79 -0.46 -8.66
CA LYS A 63 -0.78 -1.86 -9.13
C LYS A 63 -1.45 -2.78 -8.11
N VAL A 64 -1.01 -2.75 -6.85
CA VAL A 64 -1.59 -3.58 -5.77
C VAL A 64 -3.04 -3.19 -5.49
N GLN A 65 -3.37 -1.90 -5.47
CA GLN A 65 -4.74 -1.39 -5.34
C GLN A 65 -5.64 -1.99 -6.43
N SER A 66 -5.23 -1.91 -7.70
CA SER A 66 -6.03 -2.38 -8.84
C SER A 66 -6.20 -3.90 -8.82
N GLU A 67 -5.15 -4.65 -8.48
CA GLU A 67 -5.20 -6.11 -8.36
C GLU A 67 -6.18 -6.56 -7.26
N LEU A 68 -6.12 -5.92 -6.08
CA LEU A 68 -7.02 -6.20 -4.96
C LEU A 68 -8.47 -5.87 -5.33
N GLU A 69 -8.74 -4.65 -5.80
CA GLU A 69 -10.10 -4.18 -6.04
C GLU A 69 -10.78 -4.94 -7.19
N THR A 70 -10.04 -5.26 -8.25
CA THR A 70 -10.57 -6.10 -9.35
C THR A 70 -10.93 -7.50 -8.83
N SER A 71 -10.06 -8.10 -8.01
CA SER A 71 -10.32 -9.40 -7.40
C SER A 71 -11.55 -9.35 -6.48
N PHE A 72 -11.67 -8.33 -5.65
CA PHE A 72 -12.79 -8.16 -4.73
C PHE A 72 -14.12 -8.03 -5.47
N GLN A 73 -14.18 -7.25 -6.55
CA GLN A 73 -15.40 -7.12 -7.36
C GLN A 73 -15.85 -8.48 -7.92
N ALA A 74 -14.93 -9.27 -8.47
CA ALA A 74 -15.23 -10.60 -8.99
C ALA A 74 -15.70 -11.57 -7.90
N GLU A 75 -15.06 -11.52 -6.72
CA GLU A 75 -15.42 -12.36 -5.59
C GLU A 75 -16.77 -12.01 -4.98
N VAL A 76 -17.10 -10.71 -4.87
CA VAL A 76 -18.44 -10.26 -4.44
C VAL A 76 -19.50 -10.79 -5.40
N ALA A 77 -19.35 -10.59 -6.71
CA ALA A 77 -20.32 -11.07 -7.69
C ALA A 77 -20.53 -12.60 -7.63
N LYS A 78 -19.45 -13.36 -7.48
CA LYS A 78 -19.50 -14.82 -7.30
C LYS A 78 -20.24 -15.22 -6.03
N ASN A 79 -20.01 -14.49 -4.94
CA ASN A 79 -20.58 -14.78 -3.65
C ASN A 79 -22.05 -14.38 -3.54
N ASP A 80 -22.43 -13.25 -4.12
CA ASP A 80 -23.83 -12.84 -4.26
C ASP A 80 -24.62 -13.91 -5.02
N ALA A 81 -24.08 -14.40 -6.15
CA ALA A 81 -24.72 -15.47 -6.92
C ALA A 81 -24.83 -16.78 -6.13
N LYS A 82 -23.85 -17.10 -5.29
CA LYS A 82 -23.85 -18.29 -4.42
C LYS A 82 -24.91 -18.21 -3.33
N MET A 83 -25.12 -17.03 -2.75
CA MET A 83 -26.00 -16.82 -1.60
C MET A 83 -27.41 -16.35 -1.97
N LYS A 84 -27.70 -16.15 -3.26
CA LYS A 84 -28.95 -15.53 -3.76
C LYS A 84 -30.25 -16.16 -3.25
N ASP A 85 -30.27 -17.48 -3.05
CA ASP A 85 -31.45 -18.24 -2.65
C ASP A 85 -31.42 -18.63 -1.16
N GLU A 86 -30.37 -18.23 -0.42
CA GLU A 86 -30.27 -18.48 1.02
C GLU A 86 -31.17 -17.50 1.76
N THR A 87 -31.97 -18.03 2.68
CA THR A 87 -32.98 -17.26 3.44
C THR A 87 -32.80 -17.37 4.94
N ASP A 88 -31.94 -18.27 5.41
CA ASP A 88 -31.59 -18.39 6.83
C ASP A 88 -30.73 -17.19 7.27
N PRO A 89 -31.24 -16.31 8.15
CA PRO A 89 -30.50 -15.13 8.59
C PRO A 89 -29.17 -15.48 9.28
N ALA A 90 -29.12 -16.58 10.03
CA ALA A 90 -27.91 -16.97 10.75
C ALA A 90 -26.79 -17.36 9.78
N LYS A 91 -27.12 -18.06 8.69
CA LYS A 91 -26.15 -18.40 7.65
C LYS A 91 -25.70 -17.19 6.85
N LEU A 92 -26.61 -16.28 6.51
CA LEU A 92 -26.27 -15.04 5.81
C LEU A 92 -25.32 -14.17 6.64
N ILE A 93 -25.57 -14.01 7.94
CA ILE A 93 -24.69 -13.27 8.85
C ILE A 93 -23.33 -13.96 8.97
N ALA A 94 -23.31 -15.27 9.19
CA ALA A 94 -22.06 -16.03 9.31
C ALA A 94 -21.21 -15.92 8.03
N PHE A 95 -21.86 -16.01 6.86
CA PHE A 95 -21.20 -15.82 5.58
C PHE A 95 -20.65 -14.40 5.40
N ALA A 96 -21.48 -13.39 5.71
CA ALA A 96 -21.09 -11.99 5.62
C ALA A 96 -19.87 -11.69 6.51
N ASN A 97 -19.89 -12.13 7.77
CA ASN A 97 -18.77 -12.00 8.70
C ASN A 97 -17.52 -12.68 8.14
N GLN A 98 -17.63 -13.94 7.72
CA GLN A 98 -16.49 -14.69 7.21
C GLN A 98 -15.86 -14.01 5.99
N PHE A 99 -16.67 -13.63 5.00
CA PHE A 99 -16.19 -13.02 3.77
C PHE A 99 -15.54 -11.65 4.05
N SER A 100 -16.26 -10.74 4.69
CA SER A 100 -15.78 -9.37 4.90
C SER A 100 -14.55 -9.32 5.82
N ASN A 101 -14.49 -10.18 6.86
CA ASN A 101 -13.28 -10.30 7.68
C ASN A 101 -12.09 -10.85 6.86
N ALA A 102 -12.30 -11.87 6.05
CA ALA A 102 -11.24 -12.44 5.21
C ALA A 102 -10.71 -11.44 4.18
N GLN A 103 -11.58 -10.66 3.54
CA GLN A 103 -11.14 -9.65 2.56
C GLN A 103 -10.41 -8.48 3.21
N ALA A 104 -10.87 -8.04 4.38
CA ALA A 104 -10.18 -7.02 5.16
C ALA A 104 -8.78 -7.47 5.62
N GLU A 105 -8.66 -8.71 6.08
CA GLU A 105 -7.39 -9.31 6.48
C GLU A 105 -6.45 -9.49 5.28
N ARG A 106 -6.98 -9.97 4.14
CA ARG A 106 -6.21 -10.08 2.90
C ARG A 106 -5.67 -8.72 2.46
N MET A 107 -6.54 -7.71 2.38
CA MET A 107 -6.15 -6.34 2.03
C MET A 107 -5.05 -5.84 2.97
N PHE A 108 -5.21 -6.00 4.29
CA PHE A 108 -4.23 -5.56 5.27
C PHE A 108 -2.87 -6.24 5.07
N ASN A 109 -2.87 -7.56 4.88
CA ASN A 109 -1.63 -8.33 4.69
C ASN A 109 -0.92 -7.98 3.38
N ASP A 110 -1.66 -7.79 2.29
CA ASP A 110 -1.06 -7.41 1.01
C ASP A 110 -0.57 -5.94 1.04
N TRP A 111 -1.27 -5.05 1.74
CA TRP A 111 -0.78 -3.68 1.98
C TRP A 111 0.47 -3.64 2.86
N LYS A 112 0.60 -4.58 3.80
CA LYS A 112 1.80 -4.72 4.63
C LYS A 112 3.00 -5.16 3.80
N LYS A 113 2.81 -6.17 2.94
CA LYS A 113 3.85 -6.60 1.98
C LYS A 113 4.24 -5.45 1.05
N LEU A 114 3.26 -4.66 0.58
CA LEU A 114 3.52 -3.46 -0.21
C LEU A 114 4.38 -2.45 0.57
N SER A 115 4.05 -2.17 1.84
CA SER A 115 4.86 -1.28 2.67
C SER A 115 6.32 -1.76 2.80
N GLU A 116 6.52 -3.05 3.02
CA GLU A 116 7.85 -3.67 3.12
C GLU A 116 8.59 -3.60 1.77
N TYR A 117 7.89 -3.90 0.68
CA TYR A 117 8.44 -3.83 -0.67
C TYR A 117 8.86 -2.41 -1.07
N LEU A 118 8.01 -1.41 -0.81
CA LEU A 118 8.32 -0.01 -1.09
C LEU A 118 9.56 0.42 -0.31
N LEU A 119 9.64 0.07 0.99
CA LEU A 119 10.80 0.37 1.82
C LEU A 119 12.07 -0.20 1.19
N VAL A 120 12.07 -1.47 0.79
CA VAL A 120 13.24 -2.09 0.16
C VAL A 120 13.54 -1.42 -1.18
N LYS A 121 12.55 -1.19 -2.02
CA LYS A 121 12.75 -0.66 -3.38
C LYS A 121 13.29 0.77 -3.37
N TYR A 122 12.84 1.60 -2.44
CA TYR A 122 13.05 3.05 -2.45
C TYR A 122 13.90 3.61 -1.30
N ILE A 123 14.54 2.75 -0.50
CA ILE A 123 15.43 3.20 0.58
C ILE A 123 16.51 4.17 0.06
N ASP A 124 16.82 5.19 0.85
CA ASP A 124 17.80 6.24 0.57
C ASP A 124 17.51 7.07 -0.71
N GLY A 125 16.27 7.01 -1.21
CA GLY A 125 15.86 7.69 -2.44
C GLY A 125 16.35 7.02 -3.73
N ASN A 126 16.96 5.84 -3.63
CA ASN A 126 17.33 5.01 -4.78
C ASN A 126 16.08 4.36 -5.40
N VAL A 127 16.20 3.83 -6.61
CA VAL A 127 15.17 2.98 -7.22
C VAL A 127 15.79 1.64 -7.58
N LYS A 128 15.52 0.61 -6.78
CA LYS A 128 16.01 -0.75 -7.06
C LYS A 128 15.28 -1.34 -8.27
N LYS A 129 16.03 -1.97 -9.16
CA LYS A 129 15.53 -2.56 -10.40
C LYS A 129 14.72 -3.82 -10.12
N THR A 130 13.60 -3.95 -10.82
CA THR A 130 12.73 -5.12 -10.74
C THR A 130 12.49 -5.74 -12.12
N ASP A 131 12.16 -7.02 -12.14
CA ASP A 131 11.61 -7.67 -13.33
C ASP A 131 10.13 -7.27 -13.56
N ALA A 132 9.51 -7.82 -14.60
CA ALA A 132 8.11 -7.54 -14.93
C ALA A 132 7.11 -8.04 -13.85
N ASN A 133 7.53 -9.00 -13.02
CA ASN A 133 6.73 -9.55 -11.94
C ASN A 133 6.91 -8.77 -10.62
N GLY A 134 7.84 -7.82 -10.58
CA GLY A 134 8.16 -7.04 -9.37
C GLY A 134 9.22 -7.68 -8.49
N ASN A 135 9.92 -8.73 -8.93
CA ASN A 135 11.04 -9.29 -8.17
C ASN A 135 12.27 -8.41 -8.34
N PHE A 136 13.01 -8.18 -7.26
CA PHE A 136 14.28 -7.44 -7.33
C PHE A 136 15.29 -8.17 -8.20
N LYS A 137 15.91 -7.45 -9.13
CA LYS A 137 16.98 -8.00 -9.95
C LYS A 137 18.25 -8.13 -9.14
N THR A 138 18.89 -9.29 -9.23
CA THR A 138 20.14 -9.60 -8.53
C THR A 138 21.23 -9.96 -9.52
N THR A 139 22.47 -9.77 -9.10
CA THR A 139 23.64 -10.17 -9.87
C THR A 139 23.80 -11.69 -9.86
N PRO A 140 24.59 -12.27 -10.78
CA PRO A 140 24.92 -13.70 -10.78
C PRO A 140 25.66 -14.18 -9.52
N TYR A 141 26.13 -13.27 -8.66
CA TYR A 141 26.95 -13.59 -7.49
C TYR A 141 26.13 -13.90 -6.23
N GLY A 142 24.81 -13.81 -6.27
CA GLY A 142 23.94 -14.21 -5.16
C GLY A 142 22.60 -13.47 -5.11
N PRO A 143 21.58 -14.04 -4.43
CA PRO A 143 20.25 -13.45 -4.32
C PRO A 143 20.19 -12.22 -3.39
N ASP A 144 21.21 -12.00 -2.57
CA ASP A 144 21.36 -10.84 -1.68
C ASP A 144 22.10 -9.66 -2.35
N ARG A 145 22.63 -9.87 -3.56
CA ARG A 145 23.40 -8.88 -4.31
C ARG A 145 22.55 -8.29 -5.42
N ILE A 146 21.88 -7.18 -5.14
CA ILE A 146 21.04 -6.47 -6.11
C ILE A 146 21.87 -5.93 -7.29
N GLU A 147 21.24 -5.80 -8.45
CA GLU A 147 21.78 -4.94 -9.51
C GLU A 147 21.89 -3.49 -9.03
N MET A 148 22.83 -2.73 -9.60
CA MET A 148 23.04 -1.33 -9.26
C MET A 148 21.71 -0.55 -9.43
N PRO A 149 21.18 0.06 -8.34
CA PRO A 149 19.96 0.83 -8.39
C PRO A 149 20.08 2.03 -9.31
N ASP A 150 18.95 2.52 -9.80
CA ASP A 150 18.91 3.83 -10.42
C ASP A 150 18.96 4.90 -9.32
N MET A 151 19.63 6.02 -9.61
CA MET A 151 19.78 7.18 -8.71
C MET A 151 19.15 8.39 -9.39
N PRO A 152 17.81 8.48 -9.45
CA PRO A 152 17.17 9.56 -10.18
C PRO A 152 17.50 10.91 -9.51
N PRO A 153 17.89 11.92 -10.28
CA PRO A 153 18.15 13.24 -9.73
C PRO A 153 16.86 13.85 -9.15
N TYR A 154 17.02 14.86 -8.31
CA TYR A 154 15.89 15.70 -7.92
C TYR A 154 15.40 16.52 -9.12
N PRO A 155 14.16 17.03 -9.09
CA PRO A 155 13.67 17.94 -10.12
C PRO A 155 14.56 19.18 -10.24
N GLU A 156 14.71 19.72 -11.45
CA GLU A 156 15.54 20.90 -11.70
C GLU A 156 15.13 22.10 -10.84
N SER A 157 13.83 22.27 -10.61
CA SER A 157 13.29 23.31 -9.72
C SER A 157 13.83 23.24 -8.30
N TRP A 158 14.07 22.03 -7.79
CA TRP A 158 14.67 21.83 -6.47
C TRP A 158 16.13 22.28 -6.44
N TYR A 159 16.91 21.92 -7.47
CA TYR A 159 18.29 22.38 -7.59
C TYR A 159 18.38 23.91 -7.74
N ARG A 160 17.48 24.51 -8.52
CA ARG A 160 17.38 25.98 -8.62
C ARG A 160 17.10 26.62 -7.27
N LYS A 161 16.20 26.02 -6.48
CA LYS A 161 15.89 26.53 -5.13
C LYS A 161 17.09 26.48 -4.18
N ILE A 162 17.88 25.41 -4.23
CA ILE A 162 19.14 25.31 -3.46
C ILE A 162 20.11 26.44 -3.86
N VAL A 163 20.24 26.71 -5.16
CA VAL A 163 21.10 27.80 -5.64
C VAL A 163 20.60 29.17 -5.17
N GLU A 164 19.29 29.41 -5.24
CA GLU A 164 18.67 30.66 -4.77
C GLU A 164 18.87 30.87 -3.26
N ASP A 165 18.73 29.81 -2.44
CA ASP A 165 18.82 29.92 -0.98
C ASP A 165 20.27 29.96 -0.47
N CYS A 166 21.19 29.25 -1.14
CA CYS A 166 22.59 29.16 -0.70
C CYS A 166 23.51 30.21 -1.32
N GLY A 167 23.18 30.70 -2.52
CA GLY A 167 23.92 31.74 -3.23
C GLY A 167 25.42 31.42 -3.40
N GLU A 168 26.26 32.38 -3.02
CA GLU A 168 27.73 32.30 -3.17
C GLU A 168 28.37 31.17 -2.34
N ASN A 169 27.72 30.68 -1.28
CA ASN A 169 28.29 29.65 -0.40
C ASN A 169 28.55 28.30 -1.10
N ILE A 170 27.86 28.04 -2.21
CA ILE A 170 27.99 26.80 -2.99
C ILE A 170 28.64 27.03 -4.37
N GLN A 171 29.15 28.25 -4.62
CA GLN A 171 29.89 28.52 -5.85
C GLN A 171 31.19 27.71 -5.86
N VAL A 172 31.43 27.00 -6.95
CA VAL A 172 32.72 26.34 -7.19
C VAL A 172 33.71 27.43 -7.56
N VAL A 173 34.74 27.61 -6.74
CA VAL A 173 35.87 28.49 -7.05
C VAL A 173 36.83 27.72 -7.95
N GLU A 174 37.02 28.21 -9.18
CA GLU A 174 38.03 27.71 -10.11
C GLU A 174 39.45 28.17 -9.74
#